data_AF-A0A7Y5QNB8-F1
#
_entry.id   AF-A0A7Y5QNB8-F1
#
_cell.length_a   1.000
_cell.length_b   1.000
_cell.length_c   1.000
_cell.angle_alpha   90.00
_cell.angle_beta   90.00
_cell.angle_gamma   90.00
#
_symmetry.space_group_name_H-M   'P 1'
#
loop_
_entity.id
_entity.type
_entity.pdbx_description
1 polymer ?
#
loop_
_entity_poly.entity_id
_entity_poly.type
_entity_poly.pdbx_seq_one_letter_code
_entity_poly.pdbx_strand_id
1 'polypeptide(L)' 'RRSLVMLDRFGDRAGALRLYEEFVQRLRRDLDADPSAETVAMGDALRAGRPLN' A
#
# COMPACT_ATOMS: atom_id res chain seq x y z
N ARG A 1 9.99 0.47 4.05
CA ARG A 1 9.16 -0.68 4.53
C ARG A 1 8.56 -0.49 5.93
N ARG A 2 9.17 0.27 6.86
CA ARG A 2 8.66 0.47 8.24
C ARG A 2 7.44 1.40 8.36
N SER A 3 7.20 2.26 7.38
CA SER A 3 6.12 3.27 7.41
C SER A 3 4.72 2.68 7.24
N LEU A 4 4.57 1.62 6.42
CA LEU A 4 3.28 0.99 6.16
C LEU A 4 2.71 0.26 7.39
N VAL A 5 3.58 -0.33 8.23
CA VAL A 5 3.18 -1.05 9.44
C VAL A 5 2.66 -0.12 10.55
N MET A 6 3.11 1.15 10.58
CA MET A 6 2.62 2.11 11.58
C MET A 6 1.24 2.68 11.25
N LEU A 7 0.89 2.79 9.97
CA LEU A 7 -0.40 3.33 9.51
C LEU A 7 -1.57 2.36 9.80
N ASP A 8 -1.32 1.05 9.81
CA ASP A 8 -2.33 0.04 10.16
C ASP A 8 -2.77 0.13 11.63
N ARG A 9 -1.87 0.54 12.54
CA ARG A 9 -2.12 0.60 13.99
C ARG A 9 -2.98 1.77 14.45
N PHE A 10 -3.17 2.81 13.63
CA PHE A 10 -3.88 4.04 14.00
C PHE A 10 -5.33 4.11 13.50
N GLY A 11 -5.83 3.09 12.80
CA GLY A 11 -7.15 3.17 12.17
C GLY A 11 -7.21 4.11 10.96
N ASP A 12 -6.07 4.67 10.52
CA ASP A 12 -5.96 5.46 9.29
C ASP A 12 -5.69 4.56 8.08
N ARG A 13 -6.55 3.56 7.94
CA ARG A 13 -6.59 2.64 6.80
C ARG A 13 -6.79 3.39 5.48
N ALA A 14 -7.52 4.50 5.51
CA ALA A 14 -7.70 5.40 4.38
C ALA A 14 -6.37 6.07 3.98
N GLY A 15 -5.56 6.48 4.95
CA GLY A 15 -4.21 7.00 4.74
C GLY A 15 -3.25 5.97 4.16
N ALA A 16 -3.30 4.74 4.66
CA ALA A 16 -2.50 3.64 4.12
C ALA A 16 -2.87 3.33 2.65
N LEU A 17 -4.17 3.30 2.33
CA LEU A 17 -4.64 3.05 0.96
C LEU A 17 -4.23 4.18 0.00
N ARG A 18 -4.35 5.45 0.43
CA ARG A 18 -3.92 6.60 -0.36
C ARG A 18 -2.43 6.55 -0.69
N LEU A 19 -1.60 6.23 0.31
CA LEU A 19 -0.16 6.10 0.12
C LEU A 19 0.19 4.96 -0.85
N TYR A 20 -0.54 3.85 -0.77
CA TYR A 20 -0.39 2.73 -1.70
C TYR A 20 -0.74 3.16 -3.14
N GLU A 21 -1.86 3.85 -3.34
CA GLU A 21 -2.29 4.34 -4.65
C GLU A 21 -1.28 5.33 -5.24
N GLU A 22 -0.81 6.29 -4.44
CA GLU A 22 0.24 7.23 -4.85
C GLU A 22 1.54 6.52 -5.24
N PHE A 23 1.94 5.48 -4.49
CA PHE A 23 3.11 4.68 -4.82
C PHE A 23 2.98 3.99 -6.17
N VAL A 24 1.83 3.34 -6.43
CA VAL A 24 1.58 2.64 -7.71
C VAL A 24 1.55 3.64 -8.88
N GLN A 25 0.92 4.80 -8.69
CA GLN A 25 0.89 5.85 -9.71
C GLN A 25 2.30 6.35 -10.04
N ARG A 26 3.12 6.59 -9.01
CA ARG A 26 4.51 7.04 -9.21
C ARG A 26 5.37 5.96 -9.87
N LEU A 27 5.19 4.70 -9.50
CA LEU A 27 5.92 3.58 -10.09
C LEU A 27 5.68 3.47 -11.60
N ARG A 28 4.40 3.57 -12.01
CA ARG A 28 4.03 3.55 -13.42
C ARG A 28 4.51 4.79 -14.16
N ARG A 29 4.36 5.97 -13.55
CA ARG A 29 4.76 7.22 -14.19
C ARG A 29 6.27 7.34 -14.38
N ASP A 30 7.03 7.00 -13.35
CA ASP A 30 8.46 7.31 -13.30
C ASP A 30 9.32 6.16 -13.83
N LEU A 31 8.85 4.91 -13.70
CA LEU A 31 9.61 3.71 -14.04
C LEU A 31 8.93 2.82 -15.09
N ASP A 32 7.73 3.18 -15.58
CA ASP A 32 6.89 2.36 -16.47
C ASP A 32 6.77 0.90 -15.98
N ALA A 33 6.75 0.75 -14.66
CA ALA A 33 6.79 -0.53 -13.97
C ALA A 33 5.52 -0.75 -13.16
N ASP A 34 5.05 -1.99 -13.16
CA ASP A 34 3.93 -2.41 -12.32
C ASP A 34 4.40 -2.82 -10.91
N PRO A 35 3.55 -2.65 -9.89
CA PRO A 35 3.87 -3.07 -8.53
C PRO A 35 4.11 -4.58 -8.46
N SER A 36 5.07 -4.99 -7.63
CA SER A 36 5.33 -6.42 -7.40
C SER A 36 4.13 -7.14 -6.79
N ALA A 37 4.06 -8.46 -6.95
CA ALA A 37 2.99 -9.29 -6.36
C ALA A 37 2.86 -9.09 -4.84
N GLU A 38 3.99 -8.92 -4.13
CA GLU A 38 4.02 -8.59 -2.70
C GLU A 38 3.34 -7.24 -2.42
N THR A 39 3.60 -6.23 -3.24
CA THR A 39 3.01 -4.90 -3.10
C THR A 39 1.50 -4.94 -3.37
N VAL A 40 1.07 -5.70 -4.37
CA VAL A 40 -0.36 -5.93 -4.66
C VAL A 40 -1.06 -6.58 -3.46
N ALA A 41 -0.46 -7.62 -2.87
CA ALA A 41 -1.00 -8.28 -1.69
C ALA A 41 -1.16 -7.33 -0.48
N MET A 42 -0.23 -6.38 -0.30
CA MET A 42 -0.37 -5.33 0.72
C MET A 42 -1.58 -4.42 0.45
N GLY A 43 -1.75 -3.97 -0.79
CA GLY A 43 -2.92 -3.17 -1.18
C GLY A 43 -4.24 -3.91 -0.96
N ASP A 44 -4.28 -5.20 -1.26
CA ASP A 44 -5.47 -6.02 -1.08
C ASP A 44 -5.81 -6.29 0.39
N ALA A 45 -4.79 -6.50 1.23
CA ALA A 45 -5.00 -6.58 2.68
C ALA A 45 -5.52 -5.26 3.26
N LEU A 46 -4.98 -4.12 2.80
CA LEU A 46 -5.49 -2.79 3.15
C LEU A 46 -6.93 -2.58 2.65
N ARG A 47 -7.34 -3.12 1.49
CA ARG A 47 -8.74 -3.07 1.00
C ARG A 47 -9.68 -4.07 1.66
N ALA A 48 -9.15 -5.17 2.20
CA ALA A 48 -9.92 -6.14 2.96
C ALA A 48 -10.02 -5.80 4.46
N GLY A 49 -9.20 -4.86 4.95
CA GLY A 49 -9.12 -4.52 6.38
C GLY A 49 -8.52 -5.64 7.20
N ARG A 50 -7.66 -6.45 6.57
CA ARG A 50 -6.93 -7.51 7.24
C ARG A 50 -5.61 -6.97 7.76
N PRO A 51 -5.18 -7.38 8.95
CA PRO A 51 -3.86 -7.00 9.45
C PRO A 51 -2.78 -7.49 8.49
N LEU A 52 -1.85 -6.59 8.16
CA LEU A 52 -0.65 -6.93 7.39
C LEU A 52 0.28 -7.72 8.32
N ASN A 53 0.29 -9.05 8.16
CA ASN A 53 1.13 -9.97 8.95
C ASN A 53 2.54 -10.07 8.35
#